data_AF-H3H3G0-F1
#
_entry.id   AF-H3H3G0-F1
#
_cell.length_a   1.000
_cell.length_b   1.000
_cell.length_c   1.000
_cell.angle_alpha   90.00
_cell.angle_beta   90.00
_cell.angle_gamma   90.00
#
_symmetry.space_group_name_H-M   'P 1'
#
loop_
_entity.id
_entity.type
_entity.pdbx_description
1 polymer ?
#
loop_
_entity_poly.entity_id
_entity_poly.type
_entity_poly.pdbx_seq_one_letter_code
_entity_poly.pdbx_strand_id
1 'polypeptide(L)'
;MRLGCVGLLAVALLASTDTATAHKSSEIIQPDFLTQARLRIANHDQLATDKLLGNPQFTTWLTYVDDFTAKYPGKTTSAVAKLTTYYGDEAVAKILDAAKKVVETSGVATKLEAAQMQTWLAAGNSADDVFTLLKLNKAGDDILSNPALTAWNTYLKTFNAAHPDQKTSAFAKLTSQYGEVGVSRVVEAALKAKSSSAIAKTVQAEQFERWMAGRLSRYRIFTFLALDKAGDELLGNPLLNTFTKYMNIYNKRNPDQEITLIGTLTTHYGNVGLSKLLAAGRNVASTSNLATSLNAAQYKLWMSQRKNPDDIFMMLGLQKAGKNLLSSPLFTTFTKFTDAYHAKNLGITMTTNWIRRSCQVRKVLENEWRLYYSKTGFSLRMTPSSLKLDQIKPSKLFKNPMFAYWLKSMDDFHKSFPGKIVPRTVLSSIYKDEDLVKAITAAQKNQKTKDLANKLETEVLKQFIFAIKDPVAVAKLFHVKEKTDANWKLWKKYVEDYNK
;
A
#
# COMPACT_ATOMS: atom_id res chain seq x y z
N MET A 1 7.98 -8.65 63.95
CA MET A 1 7.50 -8.42 62.57
C MET A 1 6.66 -9.63 62.17
N ARG A 2 5.35 -9.44 61.98
CA ARG A 2 4.39 -10.55 61.76
C ARG A 2 4.57 -11.14 60.36
N LEU A 3 4.61 -12.47 60.28
CA LEU A 3 4.68 -13.24 59.04
C LEU A 3 3.48 -12.90 58.12
N GLY A 4 3.75 -12.57 56.86
CA GLY A 4 2.72 -12.50 55.82
C GLY A 4 2.36 -13.91 55.35
N CYS A 5 1.05 -14.18 55.20
CA CYS A 5 0.44 -15.50 55.01
C CYS A 5 0.98 -16.37 53.86
N VAL A 6 1.78 -15.83 52.94
CA VAL A 6 2.41 -16.59 51.83
C VAL A 6 3.71 -17.27 52.27
N GLY A 7 4.47 -16.67 53.19
CA GLY A 7 5.71 -17.27 53.73
C GLY A 7 5.43 -18.44 54.68
N LEU A 8 4.38 -18.34 55.49
CA LEU A 8 3.91 -19.44 56.35
C LEU A 8 3.43 -20.66 55.53
N LEU A 9 2.83 -20.45 54.36
CA LEU A 9 2.40 -21.53 53.47
C LEU A 9 3.59 -22.30 52.86
N ALA A 10 4.64 -21.59 52.46
CA ALA A 10 5.86 -22.20 51.91
C ALA A 10 6.60 -23.03 52.97
N VAL A 11 6.67 -22.57 54.22
CA VAL A 11 7.29 -23.32 55.33
C VAL A 11 6.43 -24.54 55.74
N ALA A 12 5.10 -24.42 55.75
CA ALA A 12 4.19 -25.51 56.10
C ALA A 12 4.15 -26.65 55.05
N LEU A 13 4.27 -26.33 53.75
CA LEU A 13 4.33 -27.34 52.68
C LEU A 13 5.64 -28.16 52.68
N LEU A 14 6.70 -27.67 53.34
CA LEU A 14 8.03 -28.27 53.38
C LEU A 14 8.27 -29.21 54.57
N ALA A 15 7.42 -29.19 55.60
CA ALA A 15 7.53 -30.10 56.76
C ALA A 15 6.94 -31.50 56.52
N SER A 16 6.41 -31.80 55.33
CA SER A 16 5.63 -33.02 55.05
C SER A 16 6.43 -34.30 54.80
N THR A 17 7.72 -34.33 55.14
CA THR A 17 8.48 -35.60 55.21
C THR A 17 8.55 -36.19 56.62
N ASP A 18 8.01 -35.47 57.63
CA ASP A 18 7.90 -35.96 59.01
C ASP A 18 6.44 -35.89 59.49
N THR A 19 5.84 -37.05 59.73
CA THR A 19 4.40 -37.24 59.99
C THR A 19 3.91 -36.55 61.26
N ALA A 20 4.78 -36.27 62.23
CA ALA A 20 4.40 -35.62 63.49
C ALA A 20 4.16 -34.11 63.35
N THR A 21 4.88 -33.45 62.45
CA THR A 21 4.81 -31.99 62.23
C THR A 21 3.71 -31.60 61.23
N ALA A 22 3.37 -32.52 60.30
CA ALA A 22 2.31 -32.36 59.32
C ALA A 22 0.91 -32.28 59.97
N HIS A 23 0.67 -33.02 61.06
CA HIS A 23 -0.65 -33.06 61.72
C HIS A 23 -1.01 -31.71 62.37
N LYS A 24 -0.07 -31.09 63.11
CA LYS A 24 -0.26 -29.77 63.75
C LYS A 24 -0.40 -28.60 62.78
N SER A 25 0.18 -28.73 61.59
CA SER A 25 0.15 -27.67 60.56
C SER A 25 -1.14 -27.73 59.71
N SER A 26 -1.74 -28.92 59.59
CA SER A 26 -2.98 -29.15 58.87
C SER A 26 -4.24 -28.65 59.59
N GLU A 27 -4.19 -28.51 60.92
CA GLU A 27 -5.32 -27.98 61.72
C GLU A 27 -5.52 -26.45 61.60
N ILE A 28 -4.56 -25.73 61.00
CA ILE A 28 -4.51 -24.25 61.01
C ILE A 28 -4.98 -23.62 59.68
N ILE A 29 -5.08 -24.39 58.59
CA ILE A 29 -5.31 -23.81 57.24
C ILE A 29 -6.67 -24.24 56.69
N GLN A 30 -7.58 -23.27 56.54
CA GLN A 30 -8.91 -23.50 55.95
C GLN A 30 -8.82 -23.89 54.45
N PRO A 31 -9.60 -24.90 53.99
CA PRO A 31 -9.61 -25.38 52.61
C PRO A 31 -9.86 -24.31 51.53
N ASP A 32 -10.66 -23.28 51.84
CA ASP A 32 -11.01 -22.19 50.91
C ASP A 32 -9.80 -21.34 50.49
N PHE A 33 -8.76 -21.27 51.32
CA PHE A 33 -7.61 -20.40 51.06
C PHE A 33 -6.68 -20.95 49.97
N LEU A 34 -6.50 -22.28 49.92
CA LEU A 34 -5.76 -22.98 48.86
C LEU A 34 -6.44 -22.80 47.49
N THR A 35 -7.77 -22.79 47.49
CA THR A 35 -8.60 -22.55 46.31
C THR A 35 -8.45 -21.10 45.81
N GLN A 36 -8.38 -20.11 46.72
CA GLN A 36 -8.16 -18.70 46.35
C GLN A 36 -6.74 -18.40 45.86
N ALA A 37 -5.70 -19.00 46.45
CA ALA A 37 -4.32 -18.85 45.96
C ALA A 37 -4.15 -19.47 44.56
N ARG A 38 -4.73 -20.65 44.33
CA ARG A 38 -4.85 -21.27 43.00
C ARG A 38 -5.54 -20.34 42.01
N LEU A 39 -6.66 -19.72 42.40
CA LEU A 39 -7.40 -18.78 41.53
C LEU A 39 -6.58 -17.52 41.21
N ARG A 40 -5.84 -16.93 42.17
CA ARG A 40 -5.03 -15.72 41.91
C ARG A 40 -3.83 -15.98 41.00
N ILE A 41 -3.19 -17.14 41.14
CA ILE A 41 -2.06 -17.54 40.28
C ILE A 41 -2.58 -17.95 38.88
N ALA A 42 -3.69 -18.68 38.81
CA ALA A 42 -4.37 -18.98 37.55
C ALA A 42 -4.85 -17.70 36.83
N ASN A 43 -5.18 -16.65 37.57
CA ASN A 43 -5.58 -15.34 37.06
C ASN A 43 -4.39 -14.38 36.79
N HIS A 44 -3.15 -14.88 36.67
CA HIS A 44 -2.00 -14.08 36.25
C HIS A 44 -1.64 -12.88 37.18
N ASP A 45 -1.82 -13.00 38.50
CA ASP A 45 -1.41 -11.94 39.43
C ASP A 45 0.13 -11.89 39.58
N GLN A 46 0.78 -10.97 38.85
CA GLN A 46 2.24 -10.74 38.91
C GLN A 46 2.71 -10.45 40.34
N LEU A 47 1.88 -9.79 41.16
CA LEU A 47 2.24 -9.36 42.51
C LEU A 47 2.40 -10.55 43.48
N ALA A 48 1.71 -11.66 43.24
CA ALA A 48 1.84 -12.88 44.03
C ALA A 48 3.13 -13.66 43.65
N THR A 49 3.55 -13.54 42.39
CA THR A 49 4.71 -14.25 41.84
C THR A 49 6.02 -13.59 42.24
N ASP A 50 6.10 -12.25 42.14
CA ASP A 50 7.27 -11.48 42.59
C ASP A 50 7.51 -11.66 44.10
N LYS A 51 6.42 -11.77 44.87
CA LYS A 51 6.50 -12.05 46.32
C LYS A 51 6.95 -13.47 46.64
N LEU A 52 6.68 -14.47 45.80
CA LEU A 52 7.11 -15.86 46.03
C LEU A 52 8.61 -16.01 45.74
N LEU A 53 9.07 -15.58 44.57
CA LEU A 53 10.46 -15.74 44.15
C LEU A 53 11.40 -14.76 44.84
N GLY A 54 10.90 -13.60 45.28
CA GLY A 54 11.62 -12.67 46.15
C GLY A 54 11.58 -13.04 47.64
N ASN A 55 10.89 -14.12 48.03
CA ASN A 55 10.82 -14.54 49.43
C ASN A 55 12.15 -15.20 49.85
N PRO A 56 12.84 -14.69 50.89
CA PRO A 56 14.06 -15.31 51.41
C PRO A 56 13.90 -16.80 51.78
N GLN A 57 12.72 -17.20 52.26
CA GLN A 57 12.42 -18.60 52.59
C GLN A 57 12.35 -19.50 51.36
N PHE A 58 11.94 -18.96 50.21
CA PHE A 58 11.97 -19.69 48.94
C PHE A 58 13.41 -19.93 48.51
N THR A 59 14.30 -18.94 48.66
CA THR A 59 15.74 -19.09 48.42
C THR A 59 16.36 -20.13 49.36
N THR A 60 16.00 -20.11 50.66
CA THR A 60 16.44 -21.13 51.62
C THR A 60 15.99 -22.54 51.21
N TRP A 61 14.76 -22.67 50.71
CA TRP A 61 14.26 -23.95 50.21
C TRP A 61 15.02 -24.44 48.97
N LEU A 62 15.33 -23.56 48.02
CA LEU A 62 16.13 -23.93 46.85
C LEU A 62 17.50 -24.45 47.26
N THR A 63 18.18 -23.78 48.19
CA THR A 63 19.46 -24.26 48.75
C THR A 63 19.30 -25.63 49.39
N TYR A 64 18.24 -25.84 50.18
CA TYR A 64 17.96 -27.15 50.77
C TYR A 64 17.75 -28.25 49.72
N VAL A 65 17.03 -27.95 48.63
CA VAL A 65 16.81 -28.91 47.54
C VAL A 65 18.11 -29.24 46.81
N ASP A 66 18.96 -28.24 46.57
CA ASP A 66 20.28 -28.41 45.95
C ASP A 66 21.17 -29.29 46.85
N ASP A 67 21.26 -28.98 48.15
CA ASP A 67 22.03 -29.74 49.15
C ASP A 67 21.51 -31.17 49.29
N PHE A 68 20.19 -31.35 49.32
CA PHE A 68 19.56 -32.68 49.38
C PHE A 68 19.87 -33.51 48.13
N THR A 69 19.81 -32.89 46.96
CA THR A 69 20.11 -33.56 45.68
C THR A 69 21.59 -33.96 45.60
N ALA A 70 22.50 -33.08 46.06
CA ALA A 70 23.93 -33.39 46.13
C ALA A 70 24.24 -34.52 47.11
N LYS A 71 23.52 -34.57 48.24
CA LYS A 71 23.71 -35.59 49.29
C LYS A 71 23.11 -36.95 48.94
N TYR A 72 22.08 -37.00 48.09
CA TYR A 72 21.38 -38.23 47.70
C TYR A 72 21.28 -38.40 46.17
N PRO A 73 22.39 -38.65 45.47
CA PRO A 73 22.39 -38.89 44.03
C PRO A 73 21.50 -40.10 43.70
N GLY A 74 20.46 -39.89 42.87
CA GLY A 74 19.46 -40.90 42.49
C GLY A 74 18.09 -40.76 43.17
N LYS A 75 17.96 -39.94 44.24
CA LYS A 75 16.67 -39.52 44.84
C LYS A 75 16.32 -38.08 44.43
N THR A 76 16.57 -37.73 43.18
CA THR A 76 16.50 -36.37 42.64
C THR A 76 15.11 -35.78 42.85
N THR A 77 15.01 -34.81 43.75
CA THR A 77 13.80 -33.99 43.92
C THR A 77 14.08 -32.66 43.26
N SER A 78 13.79 -32.53 41.97
CA SER A 78 13.98 -31.26 41.28
C SER A 78 12.98 -30.22 41.84
N ALA A 79 13.49 -29.07 42.31
CA ALA A 79 12.65 -27.97 42.81
C ALA A 79 11.58 -27.58 41.78
N VAL A 80 11.97 -27.52 40.50
CA VAL A 80 11.05 -27.19 39.43
C VAL A 80 10.05 -28.30 39.15
N ALA A 81 10.40 -29.58 39.34
CA ALA A 81 9.44 -30.69 39.21
C ALA A 81 8.35 -30.62 40.29
N LYS A 82 8.71 -30.24 41.51
CA LYS A 82 7.71 -29.96 42.57
C LYS A 82 6.82 -28.80 42.18
N LEU A 83 7.38 -27.67 41.75
CA LEU A 83 6.60 -26.53 41.28
C LEU A 83 5.67 -26.90 40.12
N THR A 84 6.15 -27.65 39.13
CA THR A 84 5.37 -28.16 38.00
C THR A 84 4.25 -29.08 38.46
N THR A 85 4.47 -29.94 39.46
CA THR A 85 3.41 -30.82 39.99
C THR A 85 2.24 -30.02 40.59
N TYR A 86 2.54 -28.90 41.25
CA TYR A 86 1.53 -28.07 41.92
C TYR A 86 0.84 -27.06 40.98
N TYR A 87 1.61 -26.44 40.08
CA TYR A 87 1.14 -25.31 39.26
C TYR A 87 0.93 -25.68 37.77
N GLY A 88 1.57 -26.76 37.30
CA GLY A 88 1.63 -27.15 35.89
C GLY A 88 2.74 -26.42 35.11
N ASP A 89 3.24 -27.05 34.05
CA ASP A 89 4.37 -26.57 33.25
C ASP A 89 4.13 -25.16 32.67
N GLU A 90 2.94 -24.93 32.11
CA GLU A 90 2.56 -23.63 31.53
C GLU A 90 2.67 -22.49 32.55
N ALA A 91 2.12 -22.69 33.75
CA ALA A 91 2.11 -21.66 34.79
C ALA A 91 3.52 -21.39 35.30
N VAL A 92 4.31 -22.45 35.55
CA VAL A 92 5.71 -22.32 35.98
C VAL A 92 6.53 -21.58 34.92
N ALA A 93 6.40 -21.93 33.64
CA ALA A 93 7.12 -21.24 32.57
C ALA A 93 6.81 -19.74 32.50
N LYS A 94 5.52 -19.37 32.62
CA LYS A 94 5.09 -17.95 32.64
C LYS A 94 5.62 -17.20 33.86
N ILE A 95 5.61 -17.84 35.02
CA ILE A 95 6.15 -17.30 36.27
C ILE A 95 7.65 -17.01 36.14
N LEU A 96 8.42 -17.98 35.62
CA LEU A 96 9.87 -17.84 35.44
C LEU A 96 10.20 -16.77 34.40
N ASP A 97 9.43 -16.66 33.31
CA ASP A 97 9.61 -15.60 32.31
C ASP A 97 9.36 -14.19 32.89
N ALA A 98 8.35 -14.04 33.75
CA ALA A 98 8.10 -12.78 34.45
C ALA A 98 9.23 -12.44 35.43
N ALA A 99 9.64 -13.40 36.25
CA ALA A 99 10.68 -13.20 37.26
C ALA A 99 12.06 -12.89 36.67
N LYS A 100 12.39 -13.44 35.49
CA LYS A 100 13.62 -13.07 34.76
C LYS A 100 13.74 -11.58 34.47
N LYS A 101 12.62 -10.85 34.41
CA LYS A 101 12.57 -9.40 34.12
C LYS A 101 12.78 -8.53 35.36
N VAL A 102 12.75 -9.13 36.56
CA VAL A 102 12.94 -8.44 37.84
C VAL A 102 14.36 -8.70 38.32
N VAL A 103 15.13 -7.65 38.59
CA VAL A 103 16.57 -7.73 38.90
C VAL A 103 16.84 -8.68 40.06
N GLU A 104 16.03 -8.60 41.12
CA GLU A 104 16.18 -9.36 42.36
C GLU A 104 15.91 -10.86 42.19
N THR A 105 15.03 -11.25 41.26
CA THR A 105 14.60 -12.65 41.08
C THR A 105 15.18 -13.30 39.83
N SER A 106 15.85 -12.52 38.97
CA SER A 106 16.36 -12.97 37.67
C SER A 106 17.33 -14.15 37.76
N GLY A 107 18.25 -14.11 38.73
CA GLY A 107 19.24 -15.19 38.92
C GLY A 107 18.61 -16.52 39.30
N VAL A 108 17.64 -16.50 40.23
CA VAL A 108 16.91 -17.69 40.66
C VAL A 108 16.00 -18.21 39.54
N ALA A 109 15.29 -17.31 38.86
CA ALA A 109 14.41 -17.67 37.76
C ALA A 109 15.16 -18.33 36.60
N THR A 110 16.35 -17.83 36.26
CA THR A 110 17.22 -18.40 35.21
C THR A 110 17.69 -19.81 35.58
N LYS A 111 18.09 -20.04 36.85
CA LYS A 111 18.48 -21.38 37.32
C LYS A 111 17.32 -22.37 37.27
N LEU A 112 16.14 -21.94 37.71
CA LEU A 112 14.94 -22.78 37.68
C LEU A 112 14.48 -23.09 36.26
N GLU A 113 14.55 -22.13 35.33
CA GLU A 113 14.25 -22.37 33.92
C GLU A 113 15.22 -23.40 33.32
N ALA A 114 16.53 -23.27 33.58
CA ALA A 114 17.52 -24.24 33.12
C ALA A 114 17.25 -25.65 33.67
N ALA A 115 16.91 -25.76 34.96
CA ALA A 115 16.49 -27.02 35.57
C ALA A 115 15.22 -27.58 34.93
N GLN A 116 14.28 -26.72 34.51
CA GLN A 116 13.06 -27.15 33.82
C GLN A 116 13.38 -27.77 32.47
N MET A 117 14.26 -27.14 31.68
CA MET A 117 14.70 -27.68 30.39
C MET A 117 15.36 -29.05 30.54
N GLN A 118 16.22 -29.22 31.54
CA GLN A 118 16.87 -30.51 31.81
C GLN A 118 15.87 -31.57 32.29
N THR A 119 14.88 -31.18 33.08
CA THR A 119 13.83 -32.09 33.54
C THR A 119 13.01 -32.62 32.36
N TRP A 120 12.61 -31.75 31.43
CA TRP A 120 11.89 -32.17 30.23
C TRP A 120 12.73 -33.06 29.32
N LEU A 121 14.02 -32.73 29.14
CA LEU A 121 14.95 -33.51 28.32
C LEU A 121 15.22 -34.90 28.92
N ALA A 122 15.46 -34.98 30.23
CA ALA A 122 15.71 -36.25 30.94
C ALA A 122 14.47 -37.16 30.95
N ALA A 123 13.27 -36.59 30.90
CA ALA A 123 12.02 -37.33 30.76
C ALA A 123 11.76 -37.78 29.29
N GLY A 124 12.65 -37.47 28.35
CA GLY A 124 12.54 -37.88 26.94
C GLY A 124 11.50 -37.10 26.14
N ASN A 125 11.06 -35.92 26.60
CA ASN A 125 10.06 -35.14 25.89
C ASN A 125 10.62 -34.57 24.59
N SER A 126 9.91 -34.73 23.48
CA SER A 126 10.23 -34.01 22.24
C SER A 126 9.92 -32.52 22.36
N ALA A 127 10.39 -31.72 21.41
CA ALA A 127 9.96 -30.32 21.30
C ALA A 127 8.42 -30.19 21.15
N ASP A 128 7.77 -31.18 20.53
CA ASP A 128 6.32 -31.21 20.32
C ASP A 128 5.54 -31.54 21.60
N ASP A 129 6.10 -32.41 22.44
CA ASP A 129 5.52 -32.75 23.75
C ASP A 129 5.55 -31.51 24.65
N VAL A 130 6.70 -30.84 24.75
CA VAL A 130 6.82 -29.61 25.56
C VAL A 130 5.93 -28.49 25.03
N PHE A 131 5.77 -28.39 23.71
CA PHE A 131 4.82 -27.43 23.12
C PHE A 131 3.38 -27.66 23.62
N THR A 132 3.00 -28.92 23.77
CA THR A 132 1.68 -29.34 24.26
C THR A 132 1.56 -29.21 25.79
N LEU A 133 2.61 -29.54 26.54
CA LEU A 133 2.68 -29.34 28.01
C LEU A 133 2.48 -27.86 28.38
N LEU A 134 3.04 -26.96 27.58
CA LEU A 134 2.88 -25.51 27.72
C LEU A 134 1.56 -24.99 27.12
N LYS A 135 0.68 -25.88 26.65
CA LYS A 135 -0.63 -25.59 26.03
C LYS A 135 -0.56 -24.61 24.85
N LEU A 136 0.58 -24.53 24.17
CA LEU A 136 0.76 -23.62 23.03
C LEU A 136 -0.08 -24.07 21.81
N ASN A 137 -0.39 -25.37 21.72
CA ASN A 137 -1.33 -25.91 20.74
C ASN A 137 -2.77 -25.34 20.89
N LYS A 138 -3.10 -24.75 22.04
CA LYS A 138 -4.40 -24.14 22.33
C LYS A 138 -4.37 -22.60 22.33
N ALA A 139 -3.22 -21.99 22.01
CA ALA A 139 -3.02 -20.54 22.12
C ALA A 139 -3.71 -19.72 21.00
N GLY A 140 -4.23 -20.36 19.95
CA GLY A 140 -4.86 -19.66 18.82
C GLY A 140 -3.93 -18.67 18.12
N ASP A 141 -4.45 -17.58 17.58
CA ASP A 141 -3.64 -16.60 16.83
C ASP A 141 -2.70 -15.76 17.72
N ASP A 142 -2.85 -15.82 19.05
CA ASP A 142 -2.05 -15.05 20.03
C ASP A 142 -0.77 -15.78 20.48
N ILE A 143 -0.43 -16.92 19.85
CA ILE A 143 0.70 -17.76 20.26
C ILE A 143 2.03 -17.00 20.37
N LEU A 144 2.32 -16.08 19.44
CA LEU A 144 3.57 -15.32 19.42
C LEU A 144 3.66 -14.26 20.53
N SER A 145 2.52 -13.95 21.16
CA SER A 145 2.41 -13.10 22.34
C SER A 145 2.34 -13.91 23.64
N ASN A 146 2.24 -15.24 23.56
CA ASN A 146 2.15 -16.10 24.74
C ASN A 146 3.53 -16.18 25.43
N PRO A 147 3.66 -15.77 26.71
CA PRO A 147 4.94 -15.81 27.42
C PRO A 147 5.56 -17.21 27.52
N ALA A 148 4.73 -18.27 27.53
CA ALA A 148 5.22 -19.65 27.56
C ALA A 148 5.97 -20.05 26.28
N LEU A 149 5.78 -19.31 25.16
CA LEU A 149 6.52 -19.55 23.92
C LEU A 149 8.02 -19.28 24.10
N THR A 150 8.40 -18.36 25.00
CA THR A 150 9.82 -18.10 25.32
C THR A 150 10.47 -19.34 25.92
N ALA A 151 9.83 -19.96 26.92
CA ALA A 151 10.32 -21.18 27.54
C ALA A 151 10.39 -22.33 26.52
N TRP A 152 9.38 -22.47 25.67
CA TRP A 152 9.41 -23.46 24.59
C TRP A 152 10.57 -23.24 23.61
N ASN A 153 10.82 -22.00 23.20
CA ASN A 153 11.91 -21.69 22.27
C ASN A 153 13.29 -21.90 22.91
N THR A 154 13.42 -21.67 24.23
CA THR A 154 14.62 -22.08 24.99
C THR A 154 14.77 -23.59 24.96
N TYR A 155 13.70 -24.34 25.25
CA TYR A 155 13.72 -25.80 25.20
C TYR A 155 14.09 -26.34 23.82
N LEU A 156 13.52 -25.77 22.76
CA LEU A 156 13.80 -26.15 21.38
C LEU A 156 15.30 -26.06 21.05
N LYS A 157 15.99 -25.02 21.55
CA LYS A 157 17.46 -24.90 21.39
C LYS A 157 18.21 -25.99 22.14
N THR A 158 17.81 -26.27 23.38
CA THR A 158 18.39 -27.35 24.19
C THR A 158 18.18 -28.73 23.53
N PHE A 159 16.95 -29.02 23.10
CA PHE A 159 16.58 -30.24 22.40
C PHE A 159 17.38 -30.41 21.10
N ASN A 160 17.45 -29.38 20.25
CA ASN A 160 18.20 -29.42 18.99
C ASN A 160 19.72 -29.59 19.18
N ALA A 161 20.27 -29.14 20.31
CA ALA A 161 21.67 -29.35 20.65
C ALA A 161 21.94 -30.78 21.14
N ALA A 162 21.00 -31.36 21.91
CA ALA A 162 21.08 -32.72 22.42
C ALA A 162 20.74 -33.80 21.38
N HIS A 163 19.87 -33.48 20.42
CA HIS A 163 19.40 -34.40 19.36
C HIS A 163 19.61 -33.81 17.95
N PRO A 164 20.86 -33.75 17.45
CA PRO A 164 21.16 -33.10 16.18
C PRO A 164 20.51 -33.75 14.95
N ASP A 165 20.17 -35.02 15.04
CA ASP A 165 19.48 -35.85 14.05
C ASP A 165 17.97 -35.60 14.01
N GLN A 166 17.39 -35.03 15.06
CA GLN A 166 15.94 -34.78 15.20
C GLN A 166 15.61 -33.28 15.23
N LYS A 167 16.52 -32.44 14.71
CA LYS A 167 16.35 -30.99 14.75
C LYS A 167 15.04 -30.54 14.10
N THR A 168 14.33 -29.67 14.81
CA THR A 168 13.18 -28.93 14.29
C THR A 168 13.37 -27.43 14.48
N SER A 169 12.42 -26.61 14.03
CA SER A 169 12.50 -25.15 14.18
C SER A 169 11.18 -24.55 14.63
N ALA A 170 11.25 -23.33 15.18
CA ALA A 170 10.05 -22.59 15.56
C ALA A 170 9.14 -22.39 14.35
N PHE A 171 9.71 -22.05 13.19
CA PHE A 171 8.99 -21.97 11.94
C PHE A 171 8.35 -23.30 11.53
N ALA A 172 9.08 -24.41 11.57
CA ALA A 172 8.54 -25.71 11.17
C ALA A 172 7.35 -26.14 12.06
N LYS A 173 7.47 -25.93 13.38
CA LYS A 173 6.39 -26.24 14.32
C LYS A 173 5.16 -25.36 14.13
N LEU A 174 5.35 -24.05 13.99
CA LEU A 174 4.22 -23.15 13.75
C LEU A 174 3.58 -23.39 12.38
N THR A 175 4.38 -23.76 11.37
CA THR A 175 3.86 -24.12 10.05
C THR A 175 2.99 -25.38 10.10
N SER A 176 3.34 -26.39 10.90
CA SER A 176 2.49 -27.59 11.04
C SER A 176 1.17 -27.31 11.76
N GLN A 177 1.13 -26.28 12.62
CA GLN A 177 -0.08 -25.89 13.35
C GLN A 177 -1.00 -24.95 12.57
N TYR A 178 -0.45 -23.91 11.93
CA TYR A 178 -1.23 -22.85 11.27
C TYR A 178 -1.32 -23.03 9.75
N GLY A 179 -0.56 -23.98 9.20
CA GLY A 179 -0.31 -24.07 7.78
C GLY A 179 0.64 -22.98 7.28
N GLU A 180 1.12 -23.21 6.07
CA GLU A 180 2.12 -22.39 5.37
C GLU A 180 1.71 -20.91 5.20
N VAL A 181 0.41 -20.60 5.04
CA VAL A 181 -0.10 -19.21 4.97
C VAL A 181 -0.46 -18.66 6.34
N GLY A 182 -1.04 -19.50 7.22
CA GLY A 182 -1.47 -19.07 8.55
C GLY A 182 -0.29 -18.63 9.41
N VAL A 183 0.86 -19.30 9.30
CA VAL A 183 2.09 -18.88 10.00
C VAL A 183 2.52 -17.46 9.60
N SER A 184 2.46 -17.11 8.31
CA SER A 184 2.77 -15.73 7.88
C SER A 184 1.80 -14.70 8.47
N ARG A 185 0.51 -15.06 8.60
CA ARG A 185 -0.52 -14.17 9.16
C ARG A 185 -0.25 -13.90 10.64
N VAL A 186 -0.02 -14.95 11.42
CA VAL A 186 0.25 -14.86 12.86
C VAL A 186 1.55 -14.09 13.10
N VAL A 187 2.60 -14.35 12.31
CA VAL A 187 3.88 -13.64 12.38
C VAL A 187 3.73 -12.15 12.03
N GLU A 188 3.06 -11.80 10.93
CA GLU A 188 2.89 -10.40 10.56
C GLU A 188 2.00 -9.65 11.57
N ALA A 189 0.98 -10.29 12.14
CA ALA A 189 0.19 -9.71 13.23
C ALA A 189 1.06 -9.42 14.46
N ALA A 190 1.88 -10.38 14.89
CA ALA A 190 2.78 -10.21 16.03
C ALA A 190 3.87 -9.16 15.79
N LEU A 191 4.37 -9.04 14.56
CA LEU A 191 5.36 -8.01 14.20
C LEU A 191 4.76 -6.60 14.12
N LYS A 192 3.47 -6.47 13.85
CA LYS A 192 2.75 -5.18 13.90
C LYS A 192 2.46 -4.72 15.34
N ALA A 193 2.30 -5.65 16.27
CA ALA A 193 2.15 -5.31 17.68
C ALA A 193 3.45 -4.67 18.21
N LYS A 194 3.33 -3.61 19.02
CA LYS A 194 4.48 -2.92 19.64
C LYS A 194 5.33 -3.85 20.53
N SER A 195 4.76 -4.96 20.97
CA SER A 195 5.40 -6.03 21.73
C SER A 195 6.16 -7.04 20.86
N SER A 196 6.48 -6.71 19.60
CA SER A 196 7.18 -7.55 18.62
C SER A 196 8.17 -8.52 19.25
N SER A 197 7.72 -9.77 19.42
CA SER A 197 8.50 -10.82 20.09
C SER A 197 9.74 -11.14 19.25
N ALA A 198 10.90 -11.28 19.90
CA ALA A 198 12.13 -11.74 19.24
C ALA A 198 11.91 -13.05 18.46
N ILE A 199 11.01 -13.91 18.96
CA ILE A 199 10.62 -15.17 18.33
C ILE A 199 9.90 -14.92 17.01
N ALA A 200 9.03 -13.92 16.91
CA ALA A 200 8.36 -13.58 15.64
C ALA A 200 9.36 -13.17 14.56
N LYS A 201 10.43 -12.44 14.94
CA LYS A 201 11.53 -12.09 14.03
C LYS A 201 12.34 -13.32 13.61
N THR A 202 12.63 -14.23 14.55
CA THR A 202 13.29 -15.51 14.25
C THR A 202 12.47 -16.36 13.28
N VAL A 203 11.17 -16.53 13.54
CA VAL A 203 10.26 -17.29 12.68
C VAL A 203 10.15 -16.66 11.29
N GLN A 204 10.10 -15.32 11.18
CA GLN A 204 10.10 -14.64 9.87
C GLN A 204 11.42 -14.86 9.12
N ALA A 205 12.56 -14.80 9.82
CA ALA A 205 13.85 -15.06 9.20
C ALA A 205 13.93 -16.50 8.66
N GLU A 206 13.57 -17.49 9.48
CA GLU A 206 13.50 -18.90 9.07
C GLU A 206 12.54 -19.12 7.88
N GLN A 207 11.37 -18.45 7.90
CA GLN A 207 10.41 -18.48 6.79
C GLN A 207 11.06 -18.02 5.49
N PHE A 208 11.76 -16.87 5.50
CA PHE A 208 12.40 -16.33 4.31
C PHE A 208 13.56 -17.20 3.84
N GLU A 209 14.38 -17.74 4.74
CA GLU A 209 15.45 -18.69 4.37
C GLU A 209 14.89 -19.95 3.72
N ARG A 210 13.77 -20.50 4.22
CA ARG A 210 13.12 -21.65 3.59
C ARG A 210 12.57 -21.31 2.21
N TRP A 211 11.94 -20.15 2.05
CA TRP A 211 11.45 -19.71 0.73
C TRP A 211 12.59 -19.53 -0.28
N MET A 212 13.76 -19.04 0.17
CA MET A 212 14.96 -18.92 -0.67
C MET A 212 15.58 -20.29 -1.01
N ALA A 213 15.66 -21.20 -0.03
CA ALA A 213 16.23 -22.53 -0.22
C ALA A 213 15.37 -23.42 -1.13
N GLY A 214 14.04 -23.31 -1.05
CA GLY A 214 13.10 -24.13 -1.81
C GLY A 214 13.09 -23.89 -3.33
N ARG A 215 13.94 -22.98 -3.86
CA ARG A 215 13.94 -22.53 -5.26
C ARG A 215 12.53 -22.20 -5.79
N LEU A 216 11.64 -21.76 -4.91
CA LEU A 216 10.32 -21.30 -5.32
C LEU A 216 10.52 -20.17 -6.32
N SER A 217 9.83 -20.23 -7.46
CA SER A 217 9.87 -19.14 -8.44
C SER A 217 9.63 -17.81 -7.74
N ARG A 218 10.39 -16.78 -8.10
CA ARG A 218 10.28 -15.40 -7.60
C ARG A 218 8.84 -14.85 -7.56
N TYR A 219 7.93 -15.41 -8.35
CA TYR A 219 6.51 -15.03 -8.39
C TYR A 219 5.58 -15.97 -7.58
N ARG A 220 6.03 -17.16 -7.18
CA ARG A 220 5.23 -18.13 -6.43
C ARG A 220 4.95 -17.70 -5.00
N ILE A 221 5.83 -16.92 -4.36
CA ILE A 221 5.60 -16.44 -2.99
C ILE A 221 4.34 -15.55 -2.91
N PHE A 222 4.05 -14.78 -3.97
CA PHE A 222 2.86 -13.94 -4.03
C PHE A 222 1.58 -14.78 -4.03
N THR A 223 1.51 -15.82 -4.88
CA THR A 223 0.40 -16.78 -4.92
C THR A 223 0.32 -17.63 -3.67
N PHE A 224 1.48 -18.03 -3.12
CA PHE A 224 1.57 -18.80 -1.89
C PHE A 224 0.95 -18.04 -0.71
N LEU A 225 1.20 -16.73 -0.61
CA LEU A 225 0.56 -15.86 0.39
C LEU A 225 -0.92 -15.54 0.06
N ALA A 226 -1.50 -16.18 -0.95
CA ALA A 226 -2.84 -15.94 -1.47
C ALA A 226 -3.12 -14.47 -1.86
N LEU A 227 -2.07 -13.70 -2.18
CA LEU A 227 -2.20 -12.29 -2.54
C LEU A 227 -2.75 -12.10 -3.96
N ASP A 228 -2.67 -13.11 -4.81
CA ASP A 228 -3.32 -13.14 -6.13
C ASP A 228 -4.85 -13.25 -6.05
N LYS A 229 -5.35 -13.79 -4.93
CA LYS A 229 -6.79 -13.97 -4.66
C LYS A 229 -7.40 -12.89 -3.78
N ALA A 230 -6.59 -11.94 -3.29
CA ALA A 230 -7.04 -10.90 -2.38
C ALA A 230 -7.98 -9.87 -3.04
N GLY A 231 -8.00 -9.78 -4.38
CA GLY A 231 -8.89 -8.89 -5.10
C GLY A 231 -8.73 -7.43 -4.65
N ASP A 232 -9.84 -6.76 -4.36
CA ASP A 232 -9.85 -5.35 -3.94
C ASP A 232 -9.26 -5.12 -2.54
N GLU A 233 -9.15 -6.16 -1.71
CA GLU A 233 -8.60 -6.08 -0.35
C GLU A 233 -7.06 -6.13 -0.32
N LEU A 234 -6.42 -6.39 -1.46
CA LEU A 234 -4.97 -6.59 -1.56
C LEU A 234 -4.15 -5.49 -0.88
N LEU A 235 -4.49 -4.23 -1.11
CA LEU A 235 -3.69 -3.10 -0.60
C LEU A 235 -3.79 -2.97 0.93
N GLY A 236 -4.88 -3.45 1.52
CA GLY A 236 -5.06 -3.53 2.97
C GLY A 236 -4.52 -4.81 3.57
N ASN A 237 -4.18 -5.81 2.75
CA ASN A 237 -3.78 -7.13 3.22
C ASN A 237 -2.42 -7.05 3.94
N PRO A 238 -2.32 -7.45 5.22
CA PRO A 238 -1.07 -7.41 5.97
C PRO A 238 0.06 -8.22 5.34
N LEU A 239 -0.26 -9.34 4.66
CA LEU A 239 0.74 -10.21 4.03
C LEU A 239 1.46 -9.55 2.86
N LEU A 240 0.93 -8.44 2.33
CA LEU A 240 1.64 -7.62 1.34
C LEU A 240 2.94 -7.04 1.92
N ASN A 241 2.97 -6.73 3.22
CA ASN A 241 4.19 -6.31 3.92
C ASN A 241 5.19 -7.46 4.01
N THR A 242 4.72 -8.67 4.32
CA THR A 242 5.55 -9.88 4.37
C THR A 242 6.21 -10.13 3.02
N PHE A 243 5.44 -10.07 1.93
CA PHE A 243 5.97 -10.19 0.57
C PHE A 243 7.00 -9.09 0.25
N THR A 244 6.71 -7.83 0.63
CA THR A 244 7.62 -6.70 0.37
C THR A 244 8.95 -6.85 1.14
N LYS A 245 8.91 -7.29 2.40
CA LYS A 245 10.11 -7.58 3.20
C LYS A 245 10.95 -8.68 2.56
N TYR A 246 10.31 -9.79 2.18
CA TYR A 246 10.97 -10.89 1.48
C TYR A 246 11.63 -10.40 0.18
N MET A 247 10.88 -9.68 -0.65
CA MET A 247 11.36 -9.11 -1.92
C MET A 247 12.61 -8.26 -1.71
N ASN A 248 12.63 -7.38 -0.71
CA ASN A 248 13.78 -6.52 -0.44
C ASN A 248 15.03 -7.33 -0.08
N ILE A 249 14.87 -8.39 0.72
CA ILE A 249 15.98 -9.30 1.08
C ILE A 249 16.44 -10.09 -0.14
N TYR A 250 15.50 -10.61 -0.93
CA TYR A 250 15.76 -11.35 -2.15
C TYR A 250 16.55 -10.51 -3.16
N ASN A 251 16.10 -9.29 -3.45
CA ASN A 251 16.77 -8.36 -4.37
C ASN A 251 18.19 -8.02 -3.90
N LYS A 252 18.38 -7.78 -2.59
CA LYS A 252 19.71 -7.53 -2.03
C LYS A 252 20.69 -8.70 -2.24
N ARG A 253 20.19 -9.95 -2.21
CA ARG A 253 20.99 -11.15 -2.44
C ARG A 253 21.13 -11.51 -3.93
N ASN A 254 20.25 -10.99 -4.78
CA ASN A 254 20.15 -11.34 -6.20
C ASN A 254 19.99 -10.06 -7.06
N PRO A 255 21.00 -9.16 -7.09
CA PRO A 255 20.89 -7.86 -7.77
C PRO A 255 20.64 -7.98 -9.28
N ASP A 256 21.03 -9.08 -9.91
CA ASP A 256 20.79 -9.32 -11.34
C ASP A 256 19.39 -9.87 -11.65
N GLN A 257 18.62 -10.25 -10.63
CA GLN A 257 17.31 -10.91 -10.78
C GLN A 257 16.19 -10.19 -10.02
N GLU A 258 16.35 -8.89 -9.79
CA GLU A 258 15.42 -8.10 -8.99
C GLU A 258 13.96 -8.27 -9.44
N ILE A 259 13.07 -8.35 -8.46
CA ILE A 259 11.64 -8.21 -8.65
C ILE A 259 11.20 -6.87 -8.07
N THR A 260 10.17 -6.28 -8.67
CA THR A 260 9.52 -5.11 -8.10
C THR A 260 8.11 -5.48 -7.68
N LEU A 261 7.60 -4.80 -6.64
CA LEU A 261 6.23 -4.99 -6.21
C LEU A 261 5.27 -4.70 -7.37
N ILE A 262 5.47 -3.60 -8.08
CA ILE A 262 4.62 -3.22 -9.21
C ILE A 262 4.69 -4.22 -10.37
N GLY A 263 5.86 -4.77 -10.67
CA GLY A 263 6.03 -5.80 -11.69
C GLY A 263 5.28 -7.07 -11.32
N THR A 264 5.42 -7.51 -10.06
CA THR A 264 4.71 -8.69 -9.53
C THR A 264 3.20 -8.51 -9.58
N LEU A 265 2.70 -7.36 -9.11
CA LEU A 265 1.28 -7.02 -9.17
C LEU A 265 0.77 -6.99 -10.61
N THR A 266 1.55 -6.46 -11.55
CA THR A 266 1.16 -6.41 -12.97
C THR A 266 1.08 -7.80 -13.58
N THR A 267 1.97 -8.72 -13.20
CA THR A 267 1.94 -10.12 -13.64
C THR A 267 0.67 -10.85 -13.17
N HIS A 268 0.23 -10.62 -11.93
CA HIS A 268 -0.91 -11.34 -11.34
C HIS A 268 -2.27 -10.69 -11.65
N TYR A 269 -2.37 -9.36 -11.62
CA TYR A 269 -3.64 -8.63 -11.80
C TYR A 269 -3.83 -8.07 -13.22
N GLY A 270 -2.78 -8.11 -14.05
CA GLY A 270 -2.76 -7.44 -15.35
C GLY A 270 -2.79 -5.91 -15.23
N ASN A 271 -2.50 -5.23 -16.34
CA ASN A 271 -2.46 -3.75 -16.35
C ASN A 271 -3.82 -3.13 -15.99
N VAL A 272 -4.92 -3.63 -16.55
CA VAL A 272 -6.26 -3.08 -16.32
C VAL A 272 -6.75 -3.36 -14.90
N GLY A 273 -6.62 -4.60 -14.44
CA GLY A 273 -7.06 -5.01 -13.09
C GLY A 273 -6.30 -4.24 -12.02
N LEU A 274 -4.97 -4.17 -12.15
CA LEU A 274 -4.13 -3.40 -11.23
C LEU A 274 -4.49 -1.91 -11.22
N SER A 275 -4.69 -1.27 -12.39
CA SER A 275 -5.06 0.14 -12.42
C SER A 275 -6.43 0.42 -11.78
N LYS A 276 -7.40 -0.50 -11.87
CA LYS A 276 -8.67 -0.38 -11.15
C LYS A 276 -8.48 -0.49 -9.64
N LEU A 277 -7.74 -1.50 -9.20
CA LEU A 277 -7.43 -1.75 -7.79
C LEU A 277 -6.69 -0.55 -7.15
N LEU A 278 -5.70 0.00 -7.86
CA LEU A 278 -4.99 1.20 -7.40
C LEU A 278 -5.89 2.44 -7.38
N ALA A 279 -6.80 2.59 -8.34
CA ALA A 279 -7.74 3.71 -8.34
C ALA A 279 -8.73 3.63 -7.16
N ALA A 280 -9.25 2.45 -6.86
CA ALA A 280 -10.09 2.21 -5.68
C ALA A 280 -9.32 2.49 -4.38
N GLY A 281 -8.09 1.97 -4.28
CA GLY A 281 -7.24 2.15 -3.10
C GLY A 281 -6.90 3.60 -2.76
N ARG A 282 -6.90 4.51 -3.74
CA ARG A 282 -6.69 5.95 -3.50
C ARG A 282 -7.86 6.61 -2.76
N ASN A 283 -9.06 6.06 -2.88
CA ASN A 283 -10.27 6.58 -2.25
C ASN A 283 -10.47 6.06 -0.82
N VAL A 284 -9.62 5.13 -0.38
CA VAL A 284 -9.64 4.57 0.98
C VAL A 284 -8.45 5.11 1.77
N ALA A 285 -8.71 5.77 2.90
CA ALA A 285 -7.70 6.48 3.69
C ALA A 285 -6.50 5.59 4.07
N SER A 286 -6.75 4.34 4.50
CA SER A 286 -5.71 3.41 4.95
C SER A 286 -4.79 2.92 3.82
N THR A 287 -5.25 2.92 2.57
CA THR A 287 -4.49 2.41 1.40
C THR A 287 -4.03 3.50 0.44
N SER A 288 -4.46 4.76 0.64
CA SER A 288 -4.25 5.84 -0.33
C SER A 288 -2.79 6.15 -0.61
N ASN A 289 -1.94 6.14 0.42
CA ASN A 289 -0.51 6.38 0.29
C ASN A 289 0.17 5.27 -0.52
N LEU A 290 -0.10 4.01 -0.20
CA LEU A 290 0.45 2.87 -0.93
C LEU A 290 -0.03 2.85 -2.39
N ALA A 291 -1.32 3.09 -2.61
CA ALA A 291 -1.91 3.17 -3.94
C ALA A 291 -1.29 4.29 -4.79
N THR A 292 -0.99 5.44 -4.18
CA THR A 292 -0.35 6.57 -4.86
C THR A 292 1.10 6.24 -5.24
N SER A 293 1.86 5.65 -4.33
CA SER A 293 3.24 5.19 -4.60
C SER A 293 3.29 4.12 -5.70
N LEU A 294 2.37 3.15 -5.67
CA LEU A 294 2.27 2.11 -6.70
C LEU A 294 1.86 2.69 -8.07
N ASN A 295 0.98 3.69 -8.14
CA ASN A 295 0.69 4.37 -9.41
C ASN A 295 1.95 5.04 -10.01
N ALA A 296 2.74 5.74 -9.18
CA ALA A 296 3.98 6.33 -9.66
C ALA A 296 4.96 5.26 -10.19
N ALA A 297 5.04 4.11 -9.52
CA ALA A 297 5.82 2.97 -9.98
C ALA A 297 5.25 2.35 -11.28
N GLN A 298 3.92 2.29 -11.42
CA GLN A 298 3.23 1.80 -12.61
C GLN A 298 3.58 2.66 -13.84
N TYR A 299 3.59 3.99 -13.68
CA TYR A 299 3.94 4.90 -14.78
C TYR A 299 5.40 4.75 -15.19
N LYS A 300 6.31 4.63 -14.22
CA LYS A 300 7.73 4.37 -14.47
C LYS A 300 7.92 3.05 -15.23
N LEU A 301 7.19 2.00 -14.84
CA LEU A 301 7.22 0.71 -15.52
C LEU A 301 6.71 0.80 -16.96
N TRP A 302 5.60 1.49 -17.20
CA TRP A 302 5.09 1.68 -18.56
C TRP A 302 6.05 2.48 -19.44
N MET A 303 6.66 3.53 -18.91
CA MET A 303 7.68 4.32 -19.63
C MET A 303 8.94 3.52 -19.94
N SER A 304 9.42 2.67 -19.02
CA SER A 304 10.58 1.82 -19.30
C SER A 304 10.29 0.78 -20.39
N GLN A 305 9.03 0.35 -20.51
CA GLN A 305 8.53 -0.47 -21.61
C GLN A 305 8.25 0.33 -22.90
N ARG A 306 8.65 1.61 -22.95
CA ARG A 306 8.47 2.53 -24.09
C ARG A 306 7.00 2.74 -24.50
N LYS A 307 6.05 2.55 -23.59
CA LYS A 307 4.63 2.82 -23.85
C LYS A 307 4.39 4.32 -23.89
N ASN A 308 3.68 4.79 -24.91
CA ASN A 308 3.24 6.17 -25.06
C ASN A 308 1.76 6.33 -24.60
N PRO A 309 1.23 7.56 -24.52
CA PRO A 309 -0.18 7.79 -24.18
C PRO A 309 -1.19 6.97 -24.99
N ASP A 310 -1.03 6.85 -26.32
CA ASP A 310 -1.95 6.10 -27.17
C ASP A 310 -1.98 4.61 -26.77
N ASP A 311 -0.80 4.03 -26.49
CA ASP A 311 -0.68 2.64 -26.05
C ASP A 311 -1.41 2.41 -24.73
N ILE A 312 -1.25 3.34 -23.77
CA ILE A 312 -1.90 3.25 -22.46
C ILE A 312 -3.41 3.41 -22.60
N PHE A 313 -3.87 4.34 -23.44
CA PHE A 313 -5.30 4.54 -23.69
C PHE A 313 -5.97 3.26 -24.21
N MET A 314 -5.33 2.60 -25.17
CA MET A 314 -5.81 1.35 -25.77
C MET A 314 -5.69 0.16 -24.81
N MET A 315 -4.58 0.05 -24.08
CA MET A 315 -4.33 -1.01 -23.11
C MET A 315 -5.32 -0.97 -21.94
N LEU A 316 -5.71 0.22 -21.49
CA LEU A 316 -6.73 0.40 -20.44
C LEU A 316 -8.17 0.20 -20.95
N GLY A 317 -8.36 -0.04 -22.25
CA GLY A 317 -9.69 -0.27 -22.83
C GLY A 317 -10.58 0.96 -22.88
N LEU A 318 -10.01 2.17 -22.74
CA LEU A 318 -10.77 3.43 -22.66
C LEU A 318 -11.53 3.75 -23.96
N GLN A 319 -11.05 3.25 -25.10
CA GLN A 319 -11.75 3.32 -26.38
C GLN A 319 -13.13 2.65 -26.36
N LYS A 320 -13.37 1.71 -25.44
CA LYS A 320 -14.63 0.97 -25.28
C LYS A 320 -15.52 1.55 -24.17
N ALA A 321 -15.04 2.53 -23.40
CA ALA A 321 -15.75 3.05 -22.23
C ALA A 321 -17.06 3.78 -22.58
N GLY A 322 -17.22 4.21 -23.84
CA GLY A 322 -18.42 4.91 -24.28
C GLY A 322 -18.70 6.11 -23.39
N LYS A 323 -19.98 6.36 -23.08
CA LYS A 323 -20.42 7.53 -22.29
C LYS A 323 -19.80 7.62 -20.90
N ASN A 324 -19.31 6.51 -20.38
CA ASN A 324 -18.72 6.42 -19.05
C ASN A 324 -17.21 6.73 -19.06
N LEU A 325 -16.65 7.21 -20.18
CA LEU A 325 -15.21 7.48 -20.31
C LEU A 325 -14.72 8.45 -19.24
N LEU A 326 -15.33 9.63 -19.14
CA LEU A 326 -14.87 10.69 -18.24
C LEU A 326 -15.08 10.34 -16.76
N SER A 327 -16.10 9.54 -16.47
CA SER A 327 -16.37 8.99 -15.13
C SER A 327 -15.52 7.76 -14.79
N SER A 328 -14.75 7.22 -15.75
CA SER A 328 -13.97 6.02 -15.52
C SER A 328 -12.77 6.32 -14.63
N PRO A 329 -12.55 5.56 -13.53
CA PRO A 329 -11.35 5.72 -12.72
C PRO A 329 -10.06 5.45 -13.52
N LEU A 330 -10.14 4.63 -14.57
CA LEU A 330 -9.03 4.36 -15.47
C LEU A 330 -8.69 5.56 -16.37
N PHE A 331 -9.65 6.45 -16.64
CA PHE A 331 -9.38 7.68 -17.36
C PHE A 331 -8.53 8.64 -16.52
N THR A 332 -8.78 8.72 -15.21
CA THR A 332 -7.91 9.47 -14.29
C THR A 332 -6.50 8.88 -14.20
N THR A 333 -6.35 7.54 -14.23
CA THR A 333 -5.04 6.90 -14.31
C THR A 333 -4.31 7.27 -15.60
N PHE A 334 -5.02 7.25 -16.74
CA PHE A 334 -4.50 7.68 -18.03
C PHE A 334 -4.02 9.14 -18.01
N THR A 335 -4.84 10.09 -17.53
CA THR A 335 -4.44 11.51 -17.52
C THR A 335 -3.21 11.75 -16.63
N LYS A 336 -3.13 11.10 -15.47
CA LYS A 336 -1.95 11.20 -14.59
C LYS A 336 -0.70 10.59 -15.21
N PHE A 337 -0.83 9.48 -15.95
CA PHE A 337 0.27 8.94 -16.73
C PHE A 337 0.71 9.92 -17.81
N THR A 338 -0.22 10.55 -18.55
CA THR A 338 0.15 11.52 -19.57
C THR A 338 0.88 12.70 -18.96
N ASP A 339 0.44 13.24 -17.82
CA ASP A 339 1.14 14.34 -17.15
C ASP A 339 2.59 13.95 -16.79
N ALA A 340 2.77 12.75 -16.21
CA ALA A 340 4.09 12.22 -15.86
C ALA A 340 4.97 11.94 -17.09
N TYR A 341 4.37 11.50 -18.20
CA TYR A 341 5.07 11.26 -19.46
C TYR A 341 5.60 12.56 -20.06
N HIS A 342 4.77 13.62 -20.10
CA HIS A 342 5.17 14.92 -20.65
C HIS A 342 6.23 15.61 -19.81
N ALA A 343 6.11 15.54 -18.49
CA ALA A 343 7.13 16.08 -17.59
C ALA A 343 8.53 15.49 -17.86
N LYS A 344 8.61 14.27 -18.40
CA LYS A 344 9.87 13.62 -18.79
C LYS A 344 10.24 13.74 -20.26
N ASN A 345 9.31 14.19 -21.11
CA ASN A 345 9.46 14.22 -22.56
C ASN A 345 9.03 15.59 -23.12
N LEU A 346 9.63 16.67 -22.60
CA LEU A 346 9.25 18.06 -22.91
C LEU A 346 9.33 18.42 -24.41
N GLY A 347 10.10 17.68 -25.21
CA GLY A 347 10.20 17.86 -26.66
C GLY A 347 9.18 17.08 -27.50
N ILE A 348 8.36 16.23 -26.88
CA ILE A 348 7.36 15.42 -27.59
C ILE A 348 6.00 16.12 -27.52
N THR A 349 5.50 16.54 -28.69
CA THR A 349 4.18 17.17 -28.78
C THR A 349 3.07 16.15 -28.50
N MET A 350 2.17 16.47 -27.56
CA MET A 350 0.95 15.68 -27.36
C MET A 350 0.11 15.67 -28.63
N THR A 351 -0.23 14.49 -29.10
CA THR A 351 -1.23 14.35 -30.15
C THR A 351 -2.53 13.81 -29.57
N THR A 352 -3.65 14.38 -29.99
CA THR A 352 -4.99 13.85 -29.71
C THR A 352 -5.39 12.78 -30.73
N ASN A 353 -4.43 12.16 -31.41
CA ASN A 353 -4.68 11.20 -32.49
C ASN A 353 -5.50 9.98 -32.04
N TRP A 354 -5.40 9.59 -30.77
CA TRP A 354 -6.27 8.57 -30.16
C TRP A 354 -7.76 8.97 -30.18
N ILE A 355 -8.11 10.26 -30.03
CA ILE A 355 -9.49 10.77 -30.19
C ILE A 355 -9.98 10.56 -31.63
N ARG A 356 -9.09 10.75 -32.61
CA ARG A 356 -9.41 10.52 -34.02
C ARG A 356 -9.66 9.03 -34.30
N ARG A 357 -8.87 8.15 -33.69
CA ARG A 357 -8.94 6.69 -33.86
C ARG A 357 -10.16 6.04 -33.17
N SER A 358 -10.68 6.63 -32.09
CA SER A 358 -11.86 6.08 -31.39
C SER A 358 -13.16 6.84 -31.71
N CYS A 359 -13.96 6.28 -32.63
CA CYS A 359 -15.26 6.84 -33.02
C CYS A 359 -16.24 6.96 -31.82
N GLN A 360 -16.20 6.03 -30.87
CA GLN A 360 -17.06 6.06 -29.68
C GLN A 360 -16.65 7.15 -28.69
N VAL A 361 -15.35 7.32 -28.43
CA VAL A 361 -14.84 8.38 -27.56
C VAL A 361 -15.16 9.76 -28.14
N ARG A 362 -15.03 9.93 -29.46
CA ARG A 362 -15.43 11.14 -30.16
C ARG A 362 -16.91 11.46 -29.94
N LYS A 363 -17.81 10.47 -30.15
CA LYS A 363 -19.26 10.63 -29.95
C LYS A 363 -19.64 10.94 -28.51
N VAL A 364 -18.91 10.40 -27.54
CA VAL A 364 -19.16 10.61 -26.11
C VAL A 364 -18.77 11.99 -25.69
N LEU A 365 -17.59 12.44 -26.07
CA LEU A 365 -17.20 13.83 -25.87
C LEU A 365 -18.26 14.71 -26.53
N GLU A 366 -18.59 14.49 -27.81
CA GLU A 366 -19.65 15.24 -28.51
C GLU A 366 -21.02 15.24 -27.79
N ASN A 367 -21.40 14.14 -27.12
CA ASN A 367 -22.66 14.02 -26.37
C ASN A 367 -22.61 14.63 -24.96
N GLU A 368 -21.49 14.50 -24.23
CA GLU A 368 -21.27 15.17 -22.94
C GLU A 368 -21.21 16.68 -23.12
N TRP A 369 -20.55 17.13 -24.19
CA TRP A 369 -20.61 18.51 -24.67
C TRP A 369 -22.08 18.88 -24.93
N ARG A 370 -22.86 18.10 -25.71
CA ARG A 370 -24.32 18.33 -25.92
C ARG A 370 -25.16 18.37 -24.63
N LEU A 371 -24.92 17.50 -23.66
CA LEU A 371 -25.66 17.42 -22.39
C LEU A 371 -25.35 18.63 -21.50
N TYR A 372 -24.07 19.02 -21.41
CA TYR A 372 -23.65 20.27 -20.78
C TYR A 372 -24.31 21.49 -21.45
N TYR A 373 -24.43 21.49 -22.79
CA TYR A 373 -25.12 22.53 -23.57
C TYR A 373 -26.64 22.57 -23.33
N SER A 374 -27.29 21.42 -23.08
CA SER A 374 -28.73 21.35 -22.78
C SER A 374 -29.09 21.93 -21.40
N LYS A 375 -28.17 21.83 -20.43
CA LYS A 375 -28.37 22.34 -19.06
C LYS A 375 -28.00 23.81 -18.89
N THR A 376 -27.14 24.34 -19.75
CA THR A 376 -26.61 25.71 -19.64
C THR A 376 -27.18 26.68 -20.68
N GLY A 377 -28.02 26.20 -21.61
CA GLY A 377 -28.61 27.00 -22.68
C GLY A 377 -27.59 27.54 -23.70
N PHE A 378 -26.36 27.04 -23.66
CA PHE A 378 -25.21 27.60 -24.35
C PHE A 378 -24.71 26.62 -25.41
N SER A 379 -24.87 26.94 -26.71
CA SER A 379 -24.42 26.07 -27.81
C SER A 379 -23.00 26.46 -28.27
N LEU A 380 -22.01 25.60 -28.00
CA LEU A 380 -20.67 25.77 -28.59
C LEU A 380 -20.54 25.19 -30.01
N ARG A 381 -21.58 24.51 -30.51
CA ARG A 381 -21.70 24.21 -31.95
C ARG A 381 -22.61 25.24 -32.60
N MET A 382 -22.08 26.45 -32.73
CA MET A 382 -22.15 27.05 -34.04
C MET A 382 -20.79 26.85 -34.68
N THR A 383 -20.54 25.68 -35.26
CA THR A 383 -19.44 25.61 -36.23
C THR A 383 -19.91 26.32 -37.50
N PRO A 384 -19.03 26.98 -38.26
CA PRO A 384 -19.44 27.56 -39.53
C PRO A 384 -20.13 26.52 -40.42
N SER A 385 -19.69 25.25 -40.42
CA SER A 385 -20.39 24.15 -41.11
C SER A 385 -21.81 23.84 -40.58
N SER A 386 -22.06 23.93 -39.28
CA SER A 386 -23.43 23.75 -38.74
C SER A 386 -24.39 24.87 -39.17
N LEU A 387 -23.84 26.02 -39.52
CA LEU A 387 -24.54 27.17 -40.07
C LEU A 387 -24.52 27.22 -41.60
N LYS A 388 -23.99 26.17 -42.25
CA LYS A 388 -23.74 26.11 -43.69
C LYS A 388 -22.88 27.27 -44.21
N LEU A 389 -22.06 27.88 -43.36
CA LEU A 389 -21.15 28.95 -43.77
C LEU A 389 -20.09 28.40 -44.72
N ASP A 390 -19.64 27.16 -44.56
CA ASP A 390 -18.76 26.47 -45.51
C ASP A 390 -19.31 26.37 -46.95
N GLN A 391 -20.62 26.51 -47.13
CA GLN A 391 -21.28 26.53 -48.44
C GLN A 391 -21.40 27.96 -49.02
N ILE A 392 -21.00 28.99 -48.26
CA ILE A 392 -21.08 30.39 -48.66
C ILE A 392 -19.74 30.82 -49.24
N LYS A 393 -19.77 31.45 -50.41
CA LYS A 393 -18.56 32.07 -50.97
C LYS A 393 -18.04 33.18 -50.02
N PRO A 394 -16.73 33.28 -49.75
CA PRO A 394 -16.16 34.30 -48.87
C PRO A 394 -16.65 35.73 -49.15
N SER A 395 -16.82 36.09 -50.43
CA SER A 395 -17.33 37.40 -50.86
C SER A 395 -18.77 37.73 -50.42
N LYS A 396 -19.55 36.74 -49.99
CA LYS A 396 -20.92 36.90 -49.47
C LYS A 396 -21.02 36.71 -47.96
N LEU A 397 -19.91 36.38 -47.28
CA LEU A 397 -19.88 36.01 -45.86
C LEU A 397 -20.42 37.14 -44.96
N PHE A 398 -19.94 38.37 -45.14
CA PHE A 398 -20.36 39.55 -44.36
C PHE A 398 -21.79 40.03 -44.64
N LYS A 399 -22.45 39.49 -45.66
CA LYS A 399 -23.86 39.75 -45.98
C LYS A 399 -24.79 38.66 -45.43
N ASN A 400 -24.23 37.58 -44.87
CA ASN A 400 -25.01 36.46 -44.37
C ASN A 400 -25.38 36.68 -42.88
N PRO A 401 -26.67 36.64 -42.52
CA PRO A 401 -27.10 36.86 -41.14
C PRO A 401 -26.63 35.77 -40.17
N MET A 402 -26.41 34.53 -40.63
CA MET A 402 -25.86 33.45 -39.81
C MET A 402 -24.39 33.68 -39.47
N PHE A 403 -23.64 34.40 -40.32
CA PHE A 403 -22.27 34.78 -40.02
C PHE A 403 -22.19 35.86 -38.94
N ALA A 404 -23.08 36.85 -38.97
CA ALA A 404 -23.20 37.84 -37.90
C ALA A 404 -23.63 37.21 -36.56
N TYR A 405 -24.59 36.27 -36.62
CA TYR A 405 -25.02 35.48 -35.47
C TYR A 405 -23.86 34.68 -34.87
N TRP A 406 -23.09 33.97 -35.70
CA TRP A 406 -21.90 33.22 -35.29
C TRP A 406 -20.86 34.10 -34.59
N LEU A 407 -20.55 35.29 -35.12
CA LEU A 407 -19.58 36.21 -34.52
C LEU A 407 -20.05 36.75 -33.16
N LYS A 408 -21.34 37.06 -33.02
CA LYS A 408 -21.92 37.49 -31.74
C LYS A 408 -21.82 36.38 -30.69
N SER A 409 -22.10 35.13 -31.06
CA SER A 409 -21.95 33.98 -30.15
C SER A 409 -20.50 33.80 -29.66
N MET A 410 -19.51 34.08 -30.52
CA MET A 410 -18.10 34.04 -30.14
C MET A 410 -17.71 35.22 -29.21
N ASP A 411 -18.27 36.43 -29.41
CA ASP A 411 -18.07 37.56 -28.50
C ASP A 411 -18.64 37.24 -27.10
N ASP A 412 -19.85 36.69 -27.03
CA ASP A 412 -20.52 36.34 -25.78
C ASP A 412 -19.78 35.19 -25.05
N PHE A 413 -19.19 34.25 -25.81
CA PHE A 413 -18.29 33.23 -25.27
C PHE A 413 -17.05 33.84 -24.60
N HIS A 414 -16.31 34.70 -25.30
CA HIS A 414 -15.06 35.28 -24.77
C HIS A 414 -15.31 36.12 -23.51
N LYS A 415 -16.46 36.80 -23.42
CA LYS A 415 -16.87 37.54 -22.22
C LYS A 415 -17.20 36.64 -21.04
N SER A 416 -17.83 35.49 -21.30
CA SER A 416 -18.24 34.55 -20.26
C SER A 416 -17.07 33.71 -19.71
N PHE A 417 -15.96 33.66 -20.44
CA PHE A 417 -14.77 32.86 -20.09
C PHE A 417 -13.46 33.65 -20.27
N PRO A 418 -13.21 34.70 -19.46
CA PRO A 418 -11.98 35.48 -19.54
C PRO A 418 -10.75 34.60 -19.25
N GLY A 419 -9.73 34.66 -20.11
CA GLY A 419 -8.48 33.90 -19.97
C GLY A 419 -8.44 32.54 -20.68
N LYS A 420 -9.56 32.05 -21.25
CA LYS A 420 -9.58 30.86 -22.10
C LYS A 420 -9.65 31.28 -23.57
N ILE A 421 -8.53 31.20 -24.29
CA ILE A 421 -8.51 31.44 -25.74
C ILE A 421 -9.24 30.27 -26.41
N VAL A 422 -10.50 30.46 -26.76
CA VAL A 422 -11.14 29.67 -27.83
C VAL A 422 -10.93 30.47 -29.11
N PRO A 423 -9.97 30.11 -29.95
CA PRO A 423 -9.70 30.93 -31.11
C PRO A 423 -10.85 30.76 -32.12
N ARG A 424 -11.21 31.83 -32.84
CA ARG A 424 -12.22 31.81 -33.92
C ARG A 424 -11.73 31.04 -35.16
N THR A 425 -10.93 29.99 -34.95
CA THR A 425 -10.11 29.21 -35.90
C THR A 425 -10.89 28.38 -36.88
N VAL A 426 -12.20 28.30 -36.71
CA VAL A 426 -13.01 27.41 -37.53
C VAL A 426 -13.23 27.97 -38.95
N LEU A 427 -12.98 29.25 -39.21
CA LEU A 427 -13.13 29.82 -40.56
C LEU A 427 -11.89 29.65 -41.45
N SER A 428 -10.68 29.73 -40.88
CA SER A 428 -9.43 29.47 -41.60
C SER A 428 -9.23 27.98 -41.91
N SER A 429 -9.93 27.10 -41.21
CA SER A 429 -10.01 25.67 -41.57
C SER A 429 -11.02 25.36 -42.67
N ILE A 430 -11.86 26.34 -43.05
CA ILE A 430 -12.96 26.17 -44.03
C ILE A 430 -12.69 26.99 -45.30
N TYR A 431 -12.02 28.14 -45.18
CA TYR A 431 -11.64 29.00 -46.29
C TYR A 431 -10.13 29.12 -46.40
N LYS A 432 -9.64 29.23 -47.64
CA LYS A 432 -8.23 29.58 -47.88
C LYS A 432 -7.95 30.95 -47.30
N ASP A 433 -6.79 31.11 -46.66
CA ASP A 433 -6.37 32.35 -46.01
C ASP A 433 -6.47 33.56 -46.95
N GLU A 434 -6.04 33.40 -48.21
CA GLU A 434 -6.09 34.45 -49.23
C GLU A 434 -7.52 34.90 -49.54
N ASP A 435 -8.46 33.96 -49.67
CA ASP A 435 -9.86 34.26 -49.98
C ASP A 435 -10.57 34.92 -48.79
N LEU A 436 -10.19 34.54 -47.57
CA LEU A 436 -10.72 35.13 -46.34
C LEU A 436 -10.20 36.55 -46.14
N VAL A 437 -8.90 36.80 -46.36
CA VAL A 437 -8.30 38.14 -46.32
C VAL A 437 -8.94 39.05 -47.36
N LYS A 438 -9.11 38.59 -48.61
CA LYS A 438 -9.81 39.36 -49.66
C LYS A 438 -11.24 39.72 -49.25
N ALA A 439 -11.97 38.79 -48.64
CA ALA A 439 -13.33 39.05 -48.17
C ALA A 439 -13.39 40.08 -47.03
N ILE A 440 -12.44 40.02 -46.08
CA ILE A 440 -12.29 40.99 -44.99
C ILE A 440 -11.99 42.38 -45.56
N THR A 441 -10.98 42.49 -46.43
CA THR A 441 -10.58 43.78 -47.03
C THR A 441 -11.72 44.41 -47.85
N ALA A 442 -12.49 43.60 -48.58
CA ALA A 442 -13.67 44.09 -49.30
C ALA A 442 -14.76 44.59 -48.33
N ALA A 443 -14.97 43.90 -47.21
CA ALA A 443 -15.96 44.27 -46.21
C ALA A 443 -15.57 45.53 -45.39
N GLN A 444 -14.28 45.81 -45.25
CA GLN A 444 -13.78 47.04 -44.60
C GLN A 444 -14.09 48.32 -45.38
N LYS A 445 -14.23 48.23 -46.71
CA LYS A 445 -14.58 49.36 -47.57
C LYS A 445 -16.04 49.80 -47.45
N ASN A 446 -16.90 48.96 -46.88
CA ASN A 446 -18.32 49.28 -46.68
C ASN A 446 -18.58 49.65 -45.21
N GLN A 447 -19.10 50.86 -44.98
CA GLN A 447 -19.31 51.41 -43.65
C GLN A 447 -20.19 50.53 -42.75
N LYS A 448 -21.14 49.76 -43.31
CA LYS A 448 -22.03 48.88 -42.54
C LYS A 448 -21.36 47.59 -42.05
N THR A 449 -20.30 47.15 -42.71
CA THR A 449 -19.60 45.88 -42.41
C THR A 449 -18.20 46.08 -41.85
N LYS A 450 -17.72 47.32 -41.82
CA LYS A 450 -16.36 47.71 -41.45
C LYS A 450 -15.96 47.24 -40.06
N ASP A 451 -16.79 47.48 -39.05
CA ASP A 451 -16.47 47.11 -37.66
C ASP A 451 -16.38 45.60 -37.47
N LEU A 452 -17.27 44.85 -38.12
CA LEU A 452 -17.27 43.39 -38.08
C LEU A 452 -16.05 42.80 -38.80
N ALA A 453 -15.65 43.41 -39.91
CA ALA A 453 -14.47 43.02 -40.68
C ALA A 453 -13.18 43.27 -39.91
N ASN A 454 -13.03 44.42 -39.24
CA ASN A 454 -11.87 44.73 -38.41
C ASN A 454 -11.72 43.77 -37.22
N LYS A 455 -12.84 43.40 -36.58
CA LYS A 455 -12.84 42.38 -35.52
C LYS A 455 -12.35 41.03 -36.04
N LEU A 456 -12.84 40.59 -37.21
CA LEU A 456 -12.43 39.31 -37.80
C LEU A 456 -10.95 39.33 -38.23
N GLU A 457 -10.47 40.43 -38.81
CA GLU A 457 -9.07 40.63 -39.19
C GLU A 457 -8.12 40.42 -38.01
N THR A 458 -8.42 41.06 -36.88
CA THR A 458 -7.64 40.94 -35.64
C THR A 458 -7.55 39.49 -35.17
N GLU A 459 -8.66 38.75 -35.26
CA GLU A 459 -8.73 37.36 -34.84
C GLU A 459 -8.01 36.40 -35.81
N VAL A 460 -8.04 36.68 -37.12
CA VAL A 460 -7.27 35.92 -38.12
C VAL A 460 -5.77 36.10 -37.91
N LEU A 461 -5.31 37.32 -37.59
CA LEU A 461 -3.89 37.56 -37.32
C LEU A 461 -3.39 36.86 -36.05
N LYS A 462 -4.18 36.84 -34.97
CA LYS A 462 -3.87 36.05 -33.77
C LYS A 462 -3.72 34.56 -34.08
N GLN A 463 -4.48 34.04 -35.04
CA GLN A 463 -4.36 32.64 -35.48
C GLN A 463 -3.08 32.40 -36.26
N PHE A 464 -2.68 33.33 -37.12
CA PHE A 464 -1.43 33.22 -37.83
C PHE A 464 -0.24 33.18 -36.86
N ILE A 465 -0.28 33.94 -35.76
CA ILE A 465 0.70 33.88 -34.67
C ILE A 465 0.66 32.51 -33.98
N PHE A 466 -0.52 32.05 -33.56
CA PHE A 466 -0.68 30.74 -32.90
C PHE A 466 -0.21 29.57 -33.79
N ALA A 467 -0.45 29.66 -35.09
CA ALA A 467 -0.01 28.68 -36.08
C ALA A 467 1.46 28.87 -36.51
N ILE A 468 2.16 29.84 -35.93
CA ILE A 468 3.56 30.17 -36.21
C ILE A 468 3.77 30.38 -37.73
N LYS A 469 2.85 31.11 -38.37
CA LYS A 469 2.97 31.42 -39.80
C LYS A 469 4.08 32.44 -40.01
N ASP A 470 5.06 32.03 -40.79
CA ASP A 470 6.21 32.86 -41.14
C ASP A 470 5.77 34.26 -41.63
N PRO A 471 6.37 35.35 -41.09
CA PRO A 471 5.98 36.69 -41.49
C PRO A 471 6.12 36.99 -42.99
N VAL A 472 7.03 36.34 -43.72
CA VAL A 472 7.15 36.51 -45.19
C VAL A 472 5.96 35.87 -45.90
N ALA A 473 5.47 34.72 -45.42
CA ALA A 473 4.25 34.11 -45.93
C ALA A 473 3.02 35.00 -45.66
N VAL A 474 2.94 35.62 -44.49
CA VAL A 474 1.87 36.58 -44.17
C VAL A 474 1.98 37.85 -45.01
N ALA A 475 3.19 38.37 -45.27
CA ALA A 475 3.40 39.51 -46.16
C ALA A 475 2.83 39.23 -47.57
N LYS A 476 3.09 38.02 -48.11
CA LYS A 476 2.56 37.58 -49.41
C LYS A 476 1.03 37.53 -49.41
N LEU A 477 0.41 37.00 -48.35
CA LEU A 477 -1.06 36.93 -48.21
C LEU A 477 -1.72 38.31 -48.16
N PHE A 478 -1.09 39.28 -47.50
CA PHE A 478 -1.59 40.65 -47.39
C PHE A 478 -1.13 41.57 -48.54
N HIS A 479 -0.42 41.02 -49.53
CA HIS A 479 0.18 41.75 -50.65
C HIS A 479 1.08 42.92 -50.20
N VAL A 480 1.87 42.69 -49.15
CA VAL A 480 2.82 43.66 -48.58
C VAL A 480 4.21 43.39 -49.16
N LYS A 481 4.71 44.35 -49.94
CA LYS A 481 6.07 44.36 -50.53
C LYS A 481 6.88 45.56 -50.05
N GLU A 482 6.22 46.68 -49.78
CA GLU A 482 6.87 47.95 -49.45
C GLU A 482 6.08 48.78 -48.41
N LYS A 483 6.72 49.80 -47.83
CA LYS A 483 6.19 50.54 -46.67
C LYS A 483 4.92 51.36 -46.97
N THR A 484 4.66 51.60 -48.25
CA THR A 484 3.54 52.37 -48.78
C THR A 484 2.28 51.51 -48.99
N ASP A 485 2.39 50.18 -48.91
CA ASP A 485 1.25 49.29 -49.12
C ASP A 485 0.18 49.43 -48.03
N ALA A 486 -1.09 49.31 -48.44
CA ALA A 486 -2.24 49.51 -47.57
C ALA A 486 -2.23 48.65 -46.30
N ASN A 487 -1.68 47.42 -46.40
CA ASN A 487 -1.61 46.47 -45.28
C ASN A 487 -0.26 46.49 -44.53
N TRP A 488 0.68 47.39 -44.89
CA TRP A 488 2.03 47.45 -44.29
C TRP A 488 1.98 47.60 -42.76
N LYS A 489 1.17 48.54 -42.25
CA LYS A 489 1.05 48.79 -40.80
C LYS A 489 0.51 47.58 -40.04
N LEU A 490 -0.42 46.85 -40.65
CA LEU A 490 -1.03 45.66 -40.06
C LEU A 490 -0.03 44.50 -40.03
N TRP A 491 0.68 44.26 -41.12
CA TRP A 491 1.75 43.26 -41.19
C TRP A 491 2.89 43.57 -40.21
N LYS A 492 3.29 44.84 -40.08
CA LYS A 492 4.31 45.25 -39.10
C LYS A 492 3.89 44.90 -37.67
N LYS A 493 2.63 45.18 -37.30
CA LYS A 493 2.10 44.80 -35.99
C LYS A 493 2.08 43.27 -35.80
N TYR A 494 1.72 42.52 -36.84
CA TYR A 494 1.81 41.06 -36.81
C TYR A 494 3.23 40.56 -36.54
N VAL A 495 4.24 41.13 -37.19
CA VAL A 495 5.67 40.79 -36.95
C VAL A 495 6.06 41.09 -35.50
N GLU A 496 5.65 42.24 -34.97
CA GLU A 496 5.93 42.63 -33.58
C GLU A 496 5.26 41.68 -32.58
N ASP A 497 4.04 41.21 -32.85
CA ASP A 497 3.32 40.29 -31.99
C ASP A 497 3.76 38.81 -32.18
N TYR A 498 4.29 38.44 -33.35
CA TYR A 498 4.89 37.12 -33.62
C TYR A 498 6.22 36.91 -32.88
N ASN A 499 6.98 37.98 -32.64
CA ASN A 499 8.29 37.93 -31.96
C ASN A 499 8.22 38.01 -30.42
N LYS A 500 7.02 38.18 -29.85
CA LYS A 500 6.76 38.15 -28.41
C LYS A 500 6.34 36.74 -28.00
#